data_AF-A0A830BRJ2-F1
#
_entry.id   AF-A0A830BRJ2-F1
#
_cell.length_a   1.000
_cell.length_b   1.000
_cell.length_c   1.000
_cell.angle_alpha   90.00
_cell.angle_beta   90.00
_cell.angle_gamma   90.00
#
_symmetry.space_group_name_H-M   'P 1'
#
loop_
_entity.id
_entity.type
_entity.pdbx_description
1 polymer ?
#
loop_
_entity_poly.entity_id
_entity_poly.type
_entity_poly.pdbx_seq_one_letter_code
_entity_poly.pdbx_strand_id
1 'polypeptide(L)' 'MAITTVVTIAEILKNSGFAVEKKIRTLTIDISDDPAARPLPKAKIEVLLGKSANFDELMAAEEE' A
#
# COMPACT_ATOMS: atom_id res chain seq x y z
N MET A 1 10.14 -1.70 -9.60
CA MET A 1 9.25 -0.52 -9.48
C MET A 1 8.15 -0.89 -8.48
N ALA A 2 8.33 -0.59 -7.19
CA ALA A 2 7.47 -1.14 -6.13
C ALA A 2 6.22 -0.29 -5.84
N ILE A 3 6.29 1.03 -6.08
CA ILE A 3 5.19 1.96 -5.80
C ILE A 3 3.94 1.59 -6.60
N THR A 4 4.09 1.28 -7.89
CA THR A 4 2.98 0.90 -8.76
C THR A 4 2.24 -0.33 -8.23
N THR A 5 2.97 -1.35 -7.76
CA THR A 5 2.36 -2.54 -7.17
C THR A 5 1.52 -2.18 -5.94
N VAL A 6 2.01 -1.31 -5.06
CA VAL A 6 1.24 -0.87 -3.88
C VAL A 6 -0.02 -0.10 -4.28
N VAL A 7 0.08 0.78 -5.28
CA VAL A 7 -1.07 1.53 -5.80
C VAL A 7 -2.12 0.57 -6.38
N THR A 8 -1.70 -0.37 -7.23
CA THR A 8 -2.62 -1.33 -7.85
C THR A 8 -3.28 -2.22 -6.81
N ILE A 9 -2.56 -2.72 -5.79
CA ILE A 9 -3.16 -3.52 -4.72
C ILE A 9 -4.21 -2.69 -3.96
N ALA A 10 -3.90 -1.45 -3.60
CA ALA A 10 -4.84 -0.58 -2.90
C ALA A 10 -6.08 -0.26 -3.74
N GLU A 11 -5.93 -0.07 -5.04
CA GLU A 11 -7.05 0.13 -5.97
C GLU A 11 -7.93 -1.12 -6.08
N ILE A 12 -7.34 -2.31 -6.25
CA ILE A 12 -8.07 -3.58 -6.31
C ILE A 12 -8.90 -3.77 -5.04
N LEU A 13 -8.27 -3.64 -3.86
CA LEU A 13 -8.96 -3.87 -2.58
C LEU A 13 -10.10 -2.87 -2.33
N LYS A 14 -9.98 -1.62 -2.77
CA LYS A 14 -11.06 -0.62 -2.66
C LYS A 14 -12.18 -0.87 -3.65
N ASN A 15 -11.85 -1.18 -4.91
CA ASN A 15 -12.85 -1.41 -5.95
C ASN A 15 -13.65 -2.70 -5.73
N SER A 16 -13.01 -3.73 -5.19
CA SER A 16 -13.68 -4.98 -4.79
C SER A 16 -14.40 -4.86 -3.44
N GLY A 17 -14.39 -3.70 -2.80
CA GLY A 17 -15.15 -3.45 -1.57
C GLY A 17 -14.54 -4.04 -0.29
N PHE A 18 -13.33 -4.62 -0.33
CA PHE A 18 -12.66 -5.18 0.85
C PHE A 18 -12.10 -4.10 1.79
N ALA A 19 -11.61 -2.99 1.24
CA ALA A 19 -10.89 -2.00 2.03
C ALA A 19 -11.43 -0.59 1.83
N VAL A 20 -11.26 0.23 2.87
CA VAL A 20 -11.38 1.68 2.79
C VAL A 20 -10.02 2.30 3.06
N GLU A 21 -9.64 3.29 2.27
CA GLU A 21 -8.40 4.02 2.53
C GLU A 21 -8.57 4.91 3.77
N LYS A 22 -7.57 4.86 4.64
CA LYS A 22 -7.48 5.71 5.83
C LYS A 22 -6.44 6.79 5.67
N LYS A 23 -5.36 6.49 4.94
CA LYS A 23 -4.23 7.41 4.75
C LYS A 23 -3.39 7.01 3.55
N ILE A 24 -2.98 7.99 2.76
CA ILE A 24 -1.96 7.83 1.72
C ILE A 24 -0.89 8.90 1.97
N ARG A 25 0.37 8.49 1.99
CA ARG A 25 1.52 9.41 2.09
C ARG A 25 2.57 9.06 1.06
N THR A 26 3.12 10.08 0.43
CA THR A 26 4.30 10.01 -0.41
C THR A 26 5.42 10.79 0.25
N LEU A 27 6.62 10.24 0.19
CA LEU A 27 7.81 10.79 0.83
C LEU A 27 8.99 10.61 -0.13
N THR A 28 10.01 11.42 0.06
CA THR A 28 11.34 11.13 -0.45
C THR A 28 12.20 10.75 0.75
N ILE A 29 12.85 9.60 0.66
CA ILE A 29 13.79 9.13 1.68
C ILE A 29 15.16 8.99 1.04
N ASP A 30 16.18 9.28 1.82
CA ASP A 30 17.55 8.99 1.44
C ASP A 30 17.85 7.54 1.81
N ILE A 31 18.27 6.74 0.83
CA ILE A 31 18.70 5.36 1.04
C ILE A 31 20.21 5.30 0.83
N SER A 32 20.92 4.69 1.78
CA SER A 32 22.32 4.33 1.63
C SER A 32 22.54 2.94 2.21
N ASP A 33 23.00 2.01 1.39
CA ASP A 33 23.32 0.64 1.82
C ASP A 33 24.73 0.55 2.45
N ASP A 34 25.58 1.55 2.17
CA ASP A 34 26.92 1.72 2.75
C ASP A 34 26.96 3.08 3.48
N PRO A 35 27.34 3.13 4.78
CA PRO A 35 27.50 4.38 5.52
C PRO A 35 28.49 5.37 4.88
N ALA A 36 29.44 4.89 4.06
CA ALA A 36 30.40 5.71 3.34
C ALA A 36 29.91 6.19 1.96
N ALA A 37 28.80 5.63 1.45
CA ALA A 37 28.24 6.02 0.17
C ALA A 37 27.40 7.31 0.27
N ARG A 38 27.31 8.04 -0.85
CA ARG A 38 26.43 9.20 -0.95
C ARG A 38 24.96 8.73 -0.89
N PRO A 39 24.12 9.28 -0.01
CA PRO A 39 22.71 8.90 0.05
C PRO A 39 21.99 9.21 -1.26
N LEU A 40 21.15 8.27 -1.71
CA LEU A 40 20.35 8.40 -2.93
C LEU A 40 18.88 8.66 -2.58
N PRO A 41 18.29 9.77 -3.06
CA PRO A 41 16.89 10.05 -2.81
C PRO A 41 16.01 9.08 -3.61
N LYS A 42 15.07 8.43 -2.91
CA LYS A 42 14.08 7.52 -3.48
C LYS A 42 12.68 7.89 -3.01
N ALA A 43 11.71 7.74 -3.92
CA ALA A 43 10.31 7.87 -3.56
C ALA A 43 9.87 6.70 -2.68
N LYS A 44 9.13 6.99 -1.62
CA LYS A 44 8.46 6.05 -0.74
C LYS A 44 6.97 6.35 -0.73
N ILE A 45 6.14 5.32 -0.78
CA ILE A 45 4.70 5.43 -0.61
C ILE A 45 4.28 4.62 0.62
N GLU A 46 3.35 5.16 1.40
CA GLU A 46 2.71 4.50 2.53
C GLU A 46 1.21 4.60 2.34
N VAL A 47 0.52 3.45 2.34
CA VAL A 47 -0.94 3.36 2.22
C VAL A 47 -1.45 2.60 3.43
N LEU A 48 -2.29 3.25 4.24
CA LEU A 48 -3.03 2.63 5.33
C LEU A 48 -4.45 2.33 4.86
N LEU A 49 -4.79 1.05 4.87
CA LEU A 49 -6.13 0.55 4.58
C LEU A 49 -6.77 0.05 5.88
N GLY A 50 -8.07 0.29 6.02
CA GLY A 50 -8.90 -0.34 7.03
C GLY A 50 -9.88 -1.31 6.37
N LYS A 51 -10.31 -2.33 7.11
CA LYS A 51 -11.40 -3.21 6.67
C LYS A 51 -12.65 -2.38 6.35
N SER A 52 -13.31 -2.68 5.24
CA SER A 52 -14.65 -2.16 4.97
C SER A 52 -15.68 -2.87 5.86
N ALA A 53 -16.92 -2.38 5.86
CA ALA A 53 -18.02 -3.05 6.57
C ALA A 53 -18.30 -4.45 6.01
N ASN A 54 -18.06 -4.67 4.72
CA ASN A 54 -18.41 -5.90 4.02
C ASN A 54 -17.25 -6.89 3.95
N PHE A 55 -16.09 -6.56 4.55
CA PHE A 55 -14.87 -7.37 4.40
C PHE A 55 -15.07 -8.81 4.85
N ASP A 56 -15.61 -9.02 6.05
CA ASP A 56 -15.73 -10.36 6.62
C ASP A 56 -16.77 -11.20 5.83
N GLU A 57 -17.82 -10.58 5.29
CA GLU A 57 -18.81 -11.22 4.41
C GLU A 57 -18.20 -11.64 3.06
N LEU A 58 -17.45 -10.73 2.42
CA LEU A 58 -16.79 -11.01 1.14
C LEU A 58 -15.71 -12.09 1.26
N MET A 59 -14.98 -12.13 2.39
CA MET A 59 -14.00 -13.19 2.65
C MET A 59 -14.66 -14.55 2.82
N ALA A 60 -15.80 -14.61 3.53
CA ALA A 60 -16.54 -15.87 3.71
C ALA A 60 -17.19 -16.36 2.41
N ALA A 61 -17.63 -15.45 1.54
CA ALA A 61 -18.26 -15.78 0.27
C ALA A 61 -17.29 -16.39 -0.77
N GLU A 62 -15.98 -16.16 -0.66
CA GLU A 62 -14.98 -16.78 -1.54
C GLU A 62 -14.41 -18.11 -1.02
N GLU A 63 -14.78 -18.52 0.20
CA GLU A 63 -14.40 -19.83 0.75
C GLU A 63 -15.34 -20.97 0.29
N GLU A 64 -16.46 -20.64 -0.36
CA GLU A 64 -17.47 -21.56 -0.91
C GLU A 64 -17.32 -21.77 -2.43
#